data_AF-A0A2P0QNB7-F1
#
_entry.id   AF-A0A2P0QNB7-F1
#
_cell.length_a   1.000
_cell.length_b   1.000
_cell.length_c   1.000
_cell.angle_alpha   90.00
_cell.angle_beta   90.00
_cell.angle_gamma   90.00
#
_symmetry.space_group_name_H-M   'P 1'
#
loop_
_entity.id
_entity.type
_entity.pdbx_description
1 polymer ?
#
loop_
_entity_poly.entity_id
_entity_poly.type
_entity_poly.pdbx_seq_one_letter_code
_entity_poly.pdbx_strand_id
1 'polypeptide(L)'
;VKKSPLIYCWANKGPSRKGLTLIKVEEIKTFDALVEKHGKGRGCEICKPAVASILASYWNEFILKTDLVGLQDTNDAFLANMQKDGTYSIVPRIAGGEISPDMLIAIGQIGKKYKLYTKITGGQRIDLFGARVDQLPLIWKELIDAGFETGHAYGKSLRTVKSCVGNTWCRYGVDNSVGLAIELENRYKGLRSPHKIKIGVSGCTRECAEAQGKDIGIIATETGWNLYVCGNGGMKPRHADLFATSLDKETLIKYIDRFLSFYVRTADRLQRTSVWMENMEGGLDYLKSVVIADKLGLCEQLEEQMQHVINSYQCEWKTTIEDASKLKRFHHFVNSDQLDDNIVFVEERGQLRPADKDERKHINLLETL
;
A
#
# COMPACT_ATOMS: atom_id res chain seq x y z
N VAL A 1 -29.15 33.89 22.65
CA VAL A 1 -29.15 32.55 22.01
C VAL A 1 -28.52 32.65 20.63
N LYS A 2 -27.21 32.41 20.49
CA LYS A 2 -26.55 32.24 19.18
C LYS A 2 -25.75 30.94 19.24
N LYS A 3 -26.31 29.88 18.65
CA LYS A 3 -25.64 28.58 18.48
C LYS A 3 -24.58 28.74 17.39
N SER A 4 -23.31 28.72 17.78
CA SER A 4 -22.20 28.43 16.86
C SER A 4 -22.21 26.93 16.57
N PRO A 5 -22.32 26.48 15.30
CA PRO A 5 -22.29 25.06 14.97
C PRO A 5 -20.84 24.60 14.88
N LEU A 6 -20.20 24.37 16.04
CA LEU A 6 -18.94 23.66 16.08
C LEU A 6 -19.21 22.19 15.74
N ILE A 7 -18.79 21.84 14.52
CA ILE A 7 -18.69 20.51 13.92
C ILE A 7 -17.93 19.57 14.87
N TYR A 8 -18.41 18.34 15.09
CA TYR A 8 -17.60 17.27 15.68
C TYR A 8 -16.55 16.84 14.65
N CYS A 9 -15.47 17.62 14.52
CA CYS A 9 -14.31 17.25 13.74
C CYS A 9 -13.54 16.21 14.55
N TRP A 10 -13.52 14.96 14.08
CA TRP A 10 -12.79 13.87 14.71
C TRP A 10 -11.27 14.12 14.73
N ALA A 11 -10.79 15.14 14.01
CA ALA A 11 -9.39 15.56 14.00
C ALA A 11 -8.87 16.13 15.34
N ASN A 12 -9.73 16.75 16.17
CA ASN A 12 -9.27 17.45 17.38
C ASN A 12 -9.05 16.57 18.62
N LYS A 13 -9.39 15.26 18.57
CA LYS A 13 -9.16 14.31 19.69
C LYS A 13 -8.56 12.95 19.26
N GLY A 14 -7.91 12.88 18.09
CA GLY A 14 -7.32 11.63 17.60
C GLY A 14 -8.37 10.74 16.92
N PRO A 15 -8.57 10.87 15.59
CA PRO A 15 -9.65 10.18 14.86
C PRO A 15 -9.51 8.65 14.79
N SER A 16 -8.34 8.09 15.11
CA SER A 16 -7.98 6.68 14.92
C SER A 16 -8.64 5.71 15.91
N ARG A 17 -8.38 5.87 17.22
CA ARG A 17 -8.75 4.86 18.22
C ARG A 17 -10.25 4.79 18.48
N LYS A 18 -10.91 5.94 18.60
CA LYS A 18 -12.36 6.01 18.86
C LYS A 18 -13.19 5.64 17.63
N GLY A 19 -12.77 6.09 16.44
CA GLY A 19 -13.50 5.83 15.19
C GLY A 19 -13.53 4.35 14.83
N LEU A 20 -12.38 3.67 14.92
CA LEU A 20 -12.31 2.23 14.67
C LEU A 20 -13.15 1.44 15.69
N THR A 21 -13.09 1.80 16.97
CA THR A 21 -13.85 1.09 18.01
C THR A 21 -15.36 1.12 17.71
N LEU A 22 -15.89 2.28 17.30
CA LEU A 22 -17.31 2.42 16.96
C LEU A 22 -17.68 1.69 15.68
N ILE A 23 -16.84 1.80 14.64
CA ILE A 23 -17.03 1.08 13.38
C ILE A 23 -17.10 -0.43 13.61
N LYS A 24 -16.22 -0.95 14.48
CA LYS A 24 -16.17 -2.37 14.83
C LYS A 24 -17.39 -2.80 15.65
N VAL A 25 -17.64 -2.14 16.78
CA VAL A 25 -18.67 -2.58 17.75
C VAL A 25 -20.08 -2.50 17.17
N GLU A 26 -20.34 -1.51 16.32
CA GLU A 26 -21.66 -1.30 15.72
C GLU A 26 -21.75 -1.75 14.24
N GLU A 27 -20.74 -2.47 13.76
CA GLU A 27 -20.67 -3.03 12.41
C GLU A 27 -20.94 -2.00 11.29
N ILE A 28 -20.42 -0.78 11.45
CA ILE A 28 -20.68 0.33 10.51
C ILE A 28 -19.82 0.17 9.25
N LYS A 29 -20.47 0.08 8.08
CA LYS A 29 -19.80 -0.14 6.78
C LYS A 29 -19.71 1.08 5.87
N THR A 30 -20.43 2.17 6.18
CA THR A 30 -20.47 3.37 5.35
C THR A 30 -20.18 4.63 6.17
N PHE A 31 -19.68 5.66 5.51
CA PHE A 31 -19.44 6.95 6.15
C PHE A 31 -20.74 7.62 6.59
N ASP A 32 -21.81 7.52 5.79
CA ASP A 32 -23.10 8.11 6.12
C ASP A 32 -23.71 7.49 7.38
N ALA A 33 -23.65 6.16 7.53
CA ALA A 33 -24.09 5.49 8.76
C ALA A 33 -23.26 5.90 9.99
N LEU A 34 -21.94 6.11 9.82
CA LEU A 34 -21.10 6.62 10.90
C LEU A 34 -21.48 8.04 11.31
N VAL A 35 -21.73 8.91 10.33
CA VAL A 35 -22.11 10.30 10.57
C VAL A 35 -23.50 10.38 11.20
N GLU A 36 -24.46 9.58 10.74
CA GLU A 36 -25.82 9.56 11.28
C GLU A 36 -25.84 9.19 12.76
N LYS A 37 -25.07 8.16 13.15
CA LYS A 37 -25.03 7.68 14.53
C LYS A 37 -24.12 8.52 15.45
N HIS A 38 -22.94 8.92 14.97
CA HIS A 38 -21.86 9.43 15.82
C HIS A 38 -21.28 10.79 15.38
N GLY A 39 -21.79 11.36 14.29
CA GLY A 39 -21.26 12.58 13.68
C GLY A 39 -22.29 13.68 13.47
N LYS A 40 -21.82 14.79 12.89
CA LYS A 40 -22.65 15.90 12.38
C LYS A 40 -21.97 16.52 11.17
N GLY A 41 -22.73 16.86 10.13
CA GLY A 41 -22.21 17.50 8.90
C GLY A 41 -21.76 16.50 7.83
N ARG A 42 -20.97 16.96 6.84
CA ARG A 42 -20.58 16.15 5.65
C ARG A 42 -19.16 15.57 5.70
N GLY A 43 -18.44 15.74 6.82
CA GLY A 43 -17.01 15.40 6.95
C GLY A 43 -16.05 16.42 6.31
N CYS A 44 -14.85 16.54 6.85
CA CYS A 44 -13.77 17.38 6.32
C CYS A 44 -12.68 16.57 5.59
N GLU A 45 -11.69 17.27 5.02
CA GLU A 45 -10.53 16.70 4.31
C GLU A 45 -9.66 15.76 5.16
N ILE A 46 -9.76 15.83 6.49
CA ILE A 46 -9.05 14.94 7.41
C ILE A 46 -9.91 13.71 7.76
N CYS A 47 -11.20 13.93 8.06
CA CYS A 47 -12.07 12.87 8.57
C CYS A 47 -12.42 11.85 7.49
N LYS A 48 -12.70 12.28 6.26
CA LYS A 48 -13.11 11.36 5.18
C LYS A 48 -12.01 10.33 4.85
N PRO A 49 -10.76 10.72 4.59
CA PRO A 49 -9.71 9.74 4.30
C PRO A 49 -9.35 8.87 5.51
N ALA A 50 -9.50 9.41 6.73
CA ALA A 50 -9.31 8.63 7.95
C ALA A 50 -10.33 7.49 8.07
N VAL A 51 -11.62 7.80 7.87
CA VAL A 51 -12.68 6.81 7.91
C VAL A 51 -12.57 5.85 6.72
N ALA A 52 -12.22 6.34 5.52
CA ALA A 52 -11.92 5.49 4.37
C ALA A 52 -10.85 4.44 4.70
N SER A 53 -9.74 4.88 5.29
CA SER A 53 -8.64 4.00 5.71
C SER A 53 -9.10 2.98 6.75
N ILE A 54 -9.91 3.37 7.73
CA ILE A 54 -10.43 2.46 8.76
C ILE A 54 -11.37 1.41 8.13
N LEU A 55 -12.34 1.83 7.31
CA LEU A 55 -13.27 0.94 6.63
C LEU A 55 -12.53 -0.04 5.72
N ALA A 56 -11.56 0.45 4.94
CA ALA A 56 -10.76 -0.39 4.04
C ALA A 56 -9.86 -1.37 4.82
N SER A 57 -9.29 -0.97 5.96
CA SER A 57 -8.41 -1.85 6.75
C SER A 57 -9.18 -2.90 7.56
N TYR A 58 -10.45 -2.62 7.90
CA TYR A 58 -11.26 -3.52 8.73
C TYR A 58 -12.19 -4.40 7.90
N TRP A 59 -12.98 -3.82 6.99
CA TRP A 59 -13.93 -4.56 6.16
C TRP A 59 -13.32 -5.09 4.86
N ASN A 60 -12.25 -4.45 4.38
CA ASN A 60 -11.56 -4.81 3.14
C ASN A 60 -12.48 -4.84 1.90
N GLU A 61 -13.50 -3.96 1.88
CA GLU A 61 -14.35 -3.77 0.70
C GLU A 61 -13.59 -3.01 -0.41
N PHE A 62 -14.03 -3.23 -1.65
CA PHE A 62 -13.48 -2.52 -2.81
C PHE A 62 -13.65 -1.00 -2.68
N ILE A 63 -12.54 -0.27 -2.65
CA ILE A 63 -12.51 1.16 -2.31
C ILE A 63 -13.21 2.07 -3.32
N LEU A 64 -13.43 1.60 -4.57
CA LEU A 64 -14.20 2.33 -5.58
C LEU A 64 -15.70 1.96 -5.59
N LYS A 65 -16.18 1.19 -4.61
CA LYS A 65 -17.62 1.03 -4.35
C LYS A 65 -18.27 2.41 -4.19
N THR A 66 -19.51 2.54 -4.66
CA THR A 66 -20.22 3.84 -4.76
C THR A 66 -20.26 4.58 -3.42
N ASP A 67 -20.45 3.85 -2.31
CA ASP A 67 -20.55 4.42 -0.96
C ASP A 67 -19.18 4.78 -0.34
N LEU A 68 -18.07 4.35 -0.97
CA LEU A 68 -16.72 4.48 -0.44
C LEU A 68 -15.83 5.41 -1.27
N VAL A 69 -16.09 5.53 -2.58
CA VAL A 69 -15.22 6.25 -3.52
C VAL A 69 -15.10 7.75 -3.18
N GLY A 70 -16.17 8.35 -2.65
CA GLY A 70 -16.19 9.77 -2.26
C GLY A 70 -15.35 10.09 -1.01
N LEU A 71 -14.77 9.07 -0.37
CA LEU A 71 -13.95 9.21 0.83
C LEU A 71 -12.44 9.08 0.54
N GLN A 72 -12.10 8.53 -0.63
CA GLN A 72 -10.73 8.21 -1.00
C GLN A 72 -9.94 9.49 -1.29
N ASP A 73 -8.64 9.45 -0.99
CA ASP A 73 -7.72 10.46 -1.51
C ASP A 73 -7.51 10.25 -3.02
N THR A 74 -6.83 11.20 -3.66
CA THR A 74 -6.60 11.18 -5.11
C THR A 74 -5.94 9.87 -5.57
N ASN A 75 -4.97 9.36 -4.84
CA ASN A 75 -4.20 8.21 -5.25
C ASN A 75 -5.04 6.92 -5.20
N ASP A 76 -5.84 6.78 -4.15
CA ASP A 76 -6.78 5.66 -4.01
C ASP A 76 -7.99 5.78 -4.95
N ALA A 77 -8.47 7.00 -5.24
CA ALA A 77 -9.56 7.23 -6.18
C ALA A 77 -9.21 6.84 -7.63
N PHE A 78 -7.93 6.93 -8.00
CA PHE A 78 -7.43 6.58 -9.35
C PHE A 78 -6.59 5.30 -9.40
N LEU A 79 -6.42 4.60 -8.27
CA LEU A 79 -5.62 3.37 -8.17
C LEU A 79 -4.21 3.52 -8.78
N ALA A 80 -3.63 4.72 -8.65
CA ALA A 80 -2.34 5.11 -9.21
C ALA A 80 -1.80 6.35 -8.48
N ASN A 81 -0.48 6.55 -8.41
CA ASN A 81 0.03 7.80 -7.80
C ASN A 81 0.00 8.92 -8.82
N MET A 82 -0.61 10.04 -8.47
CA MET A 82 -0.53 11.26 -9.25
C MET A 82 0.88 11.86 -9.21
N GLN A 83 1.37 12.34 -10.35
CA GLN A 83 2.66 12.96 -10.55
C GLN A 83 2.53 14.49 -10.62
N LYS A 84 3.68 15.18 -10.59
CA LYS A 84 3.74 16.66 -10.54
C LYS A 84 3.11 17.37 -11.75
N ASP A 85 2.95 16.66 -12.86
CA ASP A 85 2.43 17.15 -14.14
C ASP A 85 1.01 16.65 -14.43
N GLY A 86 0.34 16.03 -13.47
CA GLY A 86 -1.02 15.48 -13.63
C GLY A 86 -1.06 14.07 -14.23
N THR A 87 0.08 13.51 -14.65
CA THR A 87 0.19 12.11 -15.07
C THR A 87 0.20 11.17 -13.87
N TYR A 88 0.20 9.86 -14.13
CA TYR A 88 0.12 8.83 -13.13
C TYR A 88 1.27 7.82 -13.27
N SER A 89 1.61 7.19 -12.15
CA SER A 89 2.50 6.02 -12.14
C SER A 89 1.76 4.72 -11.88
N ILE A 90 2.21 3.67 -12.56
CA ILE A 90 1.67 2.32 -12.53
C ILE A 90 2.80 1.38 -12.09
N VAL A 91 2.56 0.64 -11.02
CA VAL A 91 3.51 -0.34 -10.49
C VAL A 91 2.79 -1.68 -10.40
N PRO A 92 3.02 -2.61 -11.34
CA PRO A 92 2.49 -3.97 -11.22
C PRO A 92 3.12 -4.70 -10.03
N ARG A 93 2.39 -5.67 -9.49
CA ARG A 93 2.89 -6.55 -8.43
C ARG A 93 3.92 -7.52 -8.99
N ILE A 94 5.08 -7.60 -8.35
CA ILE A 94 6.15 -8.57 -8.63
C ILE A 94 6.52 -9.18 -7.28
N ALA A 95 5.87 -10.29 -6.93
CA ALA A 95 5.97 -10.88 -5.60
C ALA A 95 7.39 -11.38 -5.33
N GLY A 96 7.97 -11.00 -4.19
CA GLY A 96 9.34 -11.38 -3.83
C GLY A 96 10.44 -10.84 -4.77
N GLY A 97 10.08 -10.00 -5.75
CA GLY A 97 10.97 -9.57 -6.83
C GLY A 97 11.19 -10.59 -7.94
N GLU A 98 10.41 -11.67 -7.98
CA GLU A 98 10.52 -12.72 -8.98
C GLU A 98 9.67 -12.42 -10.22
N ILE A 99 10.30 -12.39 -11.40
CA ILE A 99 9.65 -12.04 -12.67
C ILE A 99 10.16 -12.97 -13.78
N SER A 100 9.25 -13.48 -14.62
CA SER A 100 9.63 -14.29 -15.78
C SER A 100 10.14 -13.40 -16.92
N PRO A 101 10.95 -13.95 -17.85
CA PRO A 101 11.37 -13.21 -19.04
C PRO A 101 10.19 -12.67 -19.87
N ASP A 102 9.10 -13.44 -20.03
CA ASP A 102 7.92 -13.03 -20.78
C ASP A 102 7.19 -11.86 -20.11
N MET A 103 7.06 -11.89 -18.78
CA MET A 103 6.50 -10.79 -18.00
C MET A 103 7.35 -9.52 -18.11
N LEU A 104 8.68 -9.66 -18.11
CA LEU A 104 9.60 -8.55 -18.31
C LEU A 104 9.49 -7.95 -19.72
N ILE A 105 9.38 -8.79 -20.75
CA ILE A 105 9.13 -8.37 -22.13
C ILE A 105 7.80 -7.62 -22.23
N ALA A 106 6.74 -8.13 -21.61
CA ALA A 106 5.43 -7.49 -21.60
C ALA A 106 5.49 -6.08 -20.98
N ILE A 107 6.16 -5.91 -19.83
CA ILE A 107 6.38 -4.57 -19.25
C ILE A 107 7.13 -3.65 -20.22
N GLY A 108 8.17 -4.16 -20.88
CA GLY A 108 8.95 -3.39 -21.86
C GLY A 108 8.11 -2.95 -23.06
N GLN A 109 7.25 -3.84 -23.58
CA GLN A 109 6.34 -3.55 -24.68
C GLN A 109 5.28 -2.51 -24.28
N ILE A 110 4.67 -2.64 -23.11
CA ILE A 110 3.70 -1.69 -22.56
C ILE A 110 4.38 -0.32 -22.35
N GLY A 111 5.55 -0.29 -21.72
CA GLY A 111 6.32 0.93 -21.51
C GLY A 111 6.63 1.65 -22.82
N LYS A 112 7.02 0.91 -23.86
CA LYS A 112 7.26 1.47 -25.20
C LYS A 112 5.98 1.99 -25.86
N LYS A 113 4.89 1.21 -25.83
CA LYS A 113 3.59 1.53 -26.45
C LYS A 113 3.01 2.83 -25.90
N TYR A 114 3.06 2.99 -24.59
CA TYR A 114 2.49 4.15 -23.88
C TYR A 114 3.51 5.25 -23.60
N LYS A 115 4.75 5.11 -24.09
CA LYS A 115 5.85 6.06 -23.89
C LYS A 115 6.13 6.37 -22.41
N LEU A 116 6.14 5.34 -21.57
CA LEU A 116 6.28 5.47 -20.12
C LEU A 116 7.75 5.47 -19.69
N TYR A 117 8.12 6.41 -18.83
CA TYR A 117 9.42 6.36 -18.14
C TYR A 117 9.44 5.14 -17.22
N THR A 118 10.50 4.34 -17.28
CA THR A 118 10.60 3.05 -16.59
C THR A 118 11.77 3.04 -15.62
N LYS A 119 11.52 2.60 -14.38
CA LYS A 119 12.54 2.58 -13.32
C LYS A 119 12.42 1.39 -12.38
N ILE A 120 13.56 0.75 -12.09
CA ILE A 120 13.66 -0.27 -11.04
C ILE A 120 13.61 0.42 -9.67
N THR A 121 12.78 -0.11 -8.77
CA THR A 121 12.59 0.41 -7.42
C THR A 121 13.40 -0.38 -6.39
N GLY A 122 13.70 0.23 -5.24
CA GLY A 122 14.37 -0.45 -4.13
C GLY A 122 13.55 -1.61 -3.50
N GLY A 123 12.29 -1.77 -3.90
CA GLY A 123 11.41 -2.88 -3.50
C GLY A 123 11.37 -4.04 -4.49
N GLN A 124 12.35 -4.13 -5.41
CA GLN A 124 12.40 -5.15 -6.47
C GLN A 124 11.17 -5.14 -7.39
N ARG A 125 10.71 -3.93 -7.73
CA ARG A 125 9.60 -3.73 -8.68
C ARG A 125 10.02 -2.80 -9.81
N ILE A 126 9.22 -2.77 -10.87
CA ILE A 126 9.37 -1.84 -11.99
C ILE A 126 8.23 -0.81 -11.92
N ASP A 127 8.59 0.46 -12.00
CA ASP A 127 7.67 1.59 -11.95
C ASP A 127 7.59 2.26 -13.33
N LEU A 128 6.36 2.50 -13.79
CA LEU A 128 6.03 3.08 -15.09
C LEU A 128 5.36 4.44 -14.87
N PHE A 129 5.99 5.52 -15.34
CA PHE A 129 5.53 6.90 -15.12
C PHE A 129 5.10 7.57 -16.42
N GLY A 130 4.22 8.56 -16.30
CA GLY A 130 3.76 9.38 -17.43
C GLY A 130 2.46 8.89 -18.06
N ALA A 131 1.76 7.95 -17.43
CA ALA A 131 0.47 7.48 -17.92
C ALA A 131 -0.57 8.58 -17.72
N ARG A 132 -1.38 8.84 -18.75
CA ARG A 132 -2.55 9.70 -18.60
C ARG A 132 -3.68 8.94 -17.90
N VAL A 133 -4.65 9.69 -17.35
CA VAL A 133 -5.79 9.12 -16.65
C VAL A 133 -6.61 8.16 -17.53
N ASP A 134 -6.82 8.52 -18.81
CA ASP A 134 -7.56 7.71 -19.81
C ASP A 134 -6.82 6.43 -20.21
N GLN A 135 -5.51 6.42 -20.06
CA GLN A 135 -4.68 5.26 -20.38
C GLN A 135 -4.65 4.24 -19.25
N LEU A 136 -4.98 4.64 -18.01
CA LEU A 136 -4.86 3.77 -16.83
C LEU A 136 -5.58 2.43 -17.03
N PRO A 137 -6.88 2.36 -17.38
CA PRO A 137 -7.57 1.08 -17.56
C PRO A 137 -7.00 0.23 -18.70
N LEU A 138 -6.53 0.88 -19.78
CA LEU A 138 -5.95 0.18 -20.94
C LEU A 138 -4.63 -0.50 -20.56
N ILE A 139 -3.76 0.22 -19.84
CA ILE A 139 -2.49 -0.31 -19.37
C ILE A 139 -2.72 -1.44 -18.35
N TRP A 140 -3.68 -1.26 -17.43
CA TRP A 140 -4.02 -2.30 -16.46
C TRP A 140 -4.51 -3.58 -17.14
N LYS A 141 -5.33 -3.45 -18.18
CA LYS A 141 -5.82 -4.59 -18.96
C LYS A 141 -4.66 -5.39 -19.56
N GLU A 142 -3.71 -4.73 -20.22
CA GLU A 142 -2.53 -5.40 -20.79
C GLU A 142 -1.62 -6.03 -19.73
N LEU A 143 -1.45 -5.37 -18.58
CA LEU A 143 -0.70 -5.94 -17.45
C LEU A 143 -1.40 -7.18 -16.90
N ILE A 144 -2.72 -7.15 -16.73
CA ILE A 144 -3.51 -8.29 -16.25
C ILE A 144 -3.45 -9.46 -17.23
N ASP A 145 -3.56 -9.18 -18.53
CA ASP A 145 -3.48 -10.20 -19.58
C ASP A 145 -2.08 -10.84 -19.63
N ALA A 146 -1.03 -10.11 -19.23
CA ALA A 146 0.33 -10.62 -19.03
C ALA A 146 0.57 -11.31 -17.67
N GLY A 147 -0.46 -11.43 -16.82
CA GLY A 147 -0.41 -12.14 -15.54
C GLY A 147 -0.07 -11.29 -14.32
N PHE A 148 -0.08 -9.95 -14.43
CA PHE A 148 0.16 -9.06 -13.29
C PHE A 148 -1.11 -8.73 -12.50
N GLU A 149 -0.90 -8.30 -11.25
CA GLU A 149 -1.93 -7.70 -10.39
C GLU A 149 -1.54 -6.27 -10.02
N THR A 150 -2.47 -5.51 -9.42
CA THR A 150 -2.15 -4.22 -8.81
C THR A 150 -1.08 -4.37 -7.73
N GLY A 151 -0.04 -3.54 -7.83
CA GLY A 151 1.02 -3.46 -6.81
C GLY A 151 0.63 -2.63 -5.59
N HIS A 152 -0.54 -1.97 -5.59
CA HIS A 152 -0.96 -1.04 -4.53
C HIS A 152 0.11 0.01 -4.14
N ALA A 153 0.94 0.45 -5.11
CA ALA A 153 1.97 1.46 -4.87
C ALA A 153 1.40 2.86 -4.59
N TYR A 154 0.09 3.05 -4.74
CA TYR A 154 -0.63 4.28 -4.41
C TYR A 154 -1.16 4.28 -2.98
N GLY A 155 -1.65 3.14 -2.50
CA GLY A 155 -2.32 3.00 -1.22
C GLY A 155 -1.45 3.05 0.03
N LYS A 156 -2.08 3.28 1.17
CA LYS A 156 -1.52 2.92 2.50
C LYS A 156 -1.82 1.44 2.76
N SER A 157 -0.90 0.60 2.30
CA SER A 157 -1.02 -0.86 2.26
C SER A 157 0.36 -1.52 2.30
N LEU A 158 0.40 -2.85 2.18
CA LEU A 158 1.65 -3.56 1.88
C LEU A 158 2.22 -3.08 0.54
N ARG A 159 3.44 -2.56 0.57
CA ARG A 159 4.13 -2.02 -0.62
C ARG A 159 5.00 -3.02 -1.35
N THR A 160 5.69 -3.91 -0.64
CA THR A 160 6.62 -4.89 -1.23
C THR A 160 7.08 -5.84 -0.13
N VAL A 161 7.32 -7.09 -0.49
CA VAL A 161 8.14 -8.01 0.28
C VAL A 161 9.46 -8.19 -0.47
N LYS A 162 10.51 -7.48 -0.04
CA LYS A 162 11.84 -7.60 -0.64
C LYS A 162 12.48 -8.90 -0.19
N SER A 163 13.04 -9.68 -1.10
CA SER A 163 13.74 -10.93 -0.79
C SER A 163 15.18 -10.90 -1.30
N CYS A 164 16.06 -11.71 -0.73
CA CYS A 164 17.26 -12.13 -1.46
C CYS A 164 17.00 -13.47 -2.15
N VAL A 165 17.93 -13.91 -2.99
CA VAL A 165 17.80 -15.16 -3.77
C VAL A 165 17.84 -16.45 -2.93
N GLY A 166 17.99 -16.34 -1.60
CA GLY A 166 17.89 -17.45 -0.66
C GLY A 166 18.86 -18.60 -0.90
N ASN A 167 18.54 -19.77 -0.35
CA ASN A 167 19.26 -21.03 -0.63
C ASN A 167 18.96 -21.61 -2.03
N THR A 168 18.03 -21.01 -2.78
CA THR A 168 17.74 -21.36 -4.17
C THR A 168 18.95 -21.11 -5.07
N TRP A 169 19.69 -20.01 -4.84
CA TRP A 169 20.83 -19.61 -5.67
C TRP A 169 22.09 -19.23 -4.89
N CYS A 170 21.95 -18.62 -3.70
CA CYS A 170 23.11 -18.14 -2.97
C CYS A 170 23.77 -19.28 -2.21
N ARG A 171 25.08 -19.46 -2.39
CA ARG A 171 25.88 -20.44 -1.63
C ARG A 171 25.89 -20.26 -0.11
N TYR A 172 25.46 -19.09 0.38
CA TYR A 172 25.34 -18.76 1.79
C TYR A 172 23.89 -18.76 2.29
N GLY A 173 22.94 -19.05 1.41
CA GLY A 173 21.54 -19.13 1.79
C GLY A 173 21.33 -20.28 2.77
N VAL A 174 20.76 -19.95 3.92
CA VAL A 174 20.38 -20.91 4.96
C VAL A 174 19.00 -21.46 4.66
N ASP A 175 18.05 -20.60 4.28
CA ASP A 175 16.67 -21.00 3.99
C ASP A 175 16.09 -20.25 2.76
N ASN A 176 14.92 -20.70 2.29
CA ASN A 176 14.22 -20.23 1.11
C ASN A 176 13.50 -18.90 1.37
N SER A 177 14.26 -17.80 1.33
CA SER A 177 13.70 -16.45 1.47
C SER A 177 12.78 -16.03 0.32
N VAL A 178 13.00 -16.53 -0.89
CA VAL A 178 12.17 -16.17 -2.06
C VAL A 178 10.76 -16.74 -1.90
N GLY A 179 10.66 -18.04 -1.61
CA GLY A 179 9.38 -18.72 -1.40
C GLY A 179 8.60 -18.10 -0.24
N LEU A 180 9.25 -17.84 0.90
CA LEU A 180 8.62 -17.17 2.03
C LEU A 180 8.18 -15.73 1.68
N ALA A 181 8.99 -14.98 0.93
CA ALA A 181 8.61 -13.63 0.51
C ALA A 181 7.37 -13.61 -0.39
N ILE A 182 7.28 -14.55 -1.35
CA ILE A 182 6.12 -14.70 -2.24
C ILE A 182 4.88 -15.09 -1.42
N GLU A 183 5.01 -16.03 -0.48
CA GLU A 183 3.93 -16.45 0.41
C GLU A 183 3.38 -15.28 1.22
N LEU A 184 4.26 -14.51 1.87
CA LEU A 184 3.86 -13.34 2.66
C LEU A 184 3.28 -12.22 1.79
N GLU A 185 3.85 -11.98 0.60
CA GLU A 185 3.31 -10.95 -0.29
C GLU A 185 1.91 -11.30 -0.77
N ASN A 186 1.66 -12.56 -1.12
CA ASN A 186 0.35 -13.05 -1.53
C ASN A 186 -0.65 -13.13 -0.36
N ARG A 187 -0.18 -13.41 0.85
CA ARG A 187 -1.02 -13.40 2.06
C ARG A 187 -1.51 -11.98 2.37
N TYR A 188 -0.62 -10.99 2.34
CA TYR A 188 -0.93 -9.65 2.83
C TYR A 188 -1.22 -8.62 1.72
N LYS A 189 -1.34 -9.04 0.44
CA LYS A 189 -1.54 -8.12 -0.70
C LYS A 189 -2.80 -7.25 -0.62
N GLY A 190 -3.83 -7.72 0.08
CA GLY A 190 -5.08 -6.99 0.33
C GLY A 190 -5.02 -6.04 1.52
N LEU A 191 -4.01 -6.14 2.39
CA LEU A 191 -3.99 -5.40 3.63
C LEU A 191 -3.83 -3.89 3.38
N ARG A 192 -4.86 -3.14 3.77
CA ARG A 192 -4.84 -1.70 3.98
C ARG A 192 -4.46 -1.41 5.44
N SER A 193 -3.76 -0.31 5.68
CA SER A 193 -3.20 -0.01 6.99
C SER A 193 -3.07 1.49 7.23
N PRO A 194 -2.92 1.95 8.50
CA PRO A 194 -2.81 3.37 8.84
C PRO A 194 -1.70 4.09 8.06
N HIS A 195 -0.62 3.38 7.76
CA HIS A 195 0.41 3.83 6.83
C HIS A 195 0.97 2.63 6.03
N LYS A 196 1.71 2.92 4.95
CA LYS A 196 2.42 1.93 4.13
C LYS A 196 3.34 1.02 4.95
N ILE A 197 3.35 -0.28 4.62
CA ILE A 197 4.14 -1.33 5.27
C ILE A 197 5.10 -1.93 4.24
N LYS A 198 6.32 -2.27 4.67
CA LYS A 198 7.30 -3.03 3.89
C LYS A 198 7.74 -4.24 4.68
N ILE A 199 8.00 -5.34 3.98
CA ILE A 199 8.57 -6.56 4.56
C ILE A 199 9.92 -6.84 3.88
N GLY A 200 10.87 -7.38 4.61
CA GLY A 200 12.14 -7.88 4.06
C GLY A 200 12.42 -9.29 4.55
N VAL A 201 12.75 -10.21 3.65
CA VAL A 201 13.06 -11.61 3.95
C VAL A 201 14.46 -11.93 3.45
N SER A 202 15.38 -12.15 4.39
CA SER A 202 16.76 -12.54 4.10
C SER A 202 16.98 -14.00 4.43
N GLY A 203 17.49 -14.78 3.47
CA GLY A 203 17.78 -16.19 3.66
C GLY A 203 19.04 -16.48 4.49
N CYS A 204 19.71 -15.46 5.04
CA CYS A 204 20.81 -15.60 6.00
C CYS A 204 21.12 -14.24 6.66
N THR A 205 22.03 -14.24 7.64
CA THR A 205 22.47 -13.06 8.41
C THR A 205 23.22 -12.00 7.60
N ARG A 206 23.59 -12.28 6.33
CA ARG A 206 24.13 -11.26 5.41
C ARG A 206 23.11 -10.21 4.98
N GLU A 207 21.83 -10.47 5.24
CA GLU A 207 20.80 -9.44 5.29
C GLU A 207 20.55 -8.69 3.95
N CYS A 208 20.79 -9.34 2.80
CA CYS A 208 20.71 -8.66 1.49
C CYS A 208 19.31 -8.06 1.16
N ALA A 209 18.25 -8.42 1.90
CA ALA A 209 16.92 -7.83 1.74
C ALA A 209 16.68 -6.54 2.55
N GLU A 210 17.65 -6.08 3.34
CA GLU A 210 17.51 -4.94 4.26
C GLU A 210 16.33 -5.12 5.22
N ALA A 211 16.08 -6.37 5.64
CA ALA A 211 15.04 -6.81 6.58
C ALA A 211 14.97 -5.95 7.85
N GLN A 212 16.09 -5.63 8.49
CA GLN A 212 16.13 -4.81 9.71
C GLN A 212 15.78 -3.33 9.43
N GLY A 213 15.73 -2.90 8.17
CA GLY A 213 15.25 -1.57 7.78
C GLY A 213 13.75 -1.51 7.47
N LYS A 214 13.01 -2.60 7.62
CA LYS A 214 11.58 -2.71 7.23
C LYS A 214 10.66 -2.79 8.44
N ASP A 215 9.37 -2.52 8.20
CA ASP A 215 8.34 -2.60 9.24
C ASP A 215 8.25 -4.03 9.82
N ILE A 216 8.50 -5.05 8.98
CA ILE A 216 8.72 -6.44 9.38
C ILE A 216 9.98 -6.97 8.68
N GLY A 217 10.94 -7.43 9.47
CA GLY A 217 12.18 -8.04 8.99
C GLY A 217 12.23 -9.52 9.37
N ILE A 218 12.62 -10.37 8.44
CA ILE A 218 12.73 -11.81 8.63
C ILE A 218 14.11 -12.25 8.17
N ILE A 219 14.84 -12.94 9.04
CA ILE A 219 16.20 -13.40 8.77
C ILE A 219 16.33 -14.87 9.14
N ALA A 220 16.72 -15.72 8.20
CA ALA A 220 16.97 -17.14 8.44
C ALA A 220 18.22 -17.34 9.30
N THR A 221 18.13 -18.29 10.23
CA THR A 221 19.21 -18.85 11.03
C THR A 221 19.19 -20.37 10.92
N GLU A 222 20.22 -21.04 11.43
CA GLU A 222 20.29 -22.51 11.45
C GLU A 222 19.17 -23.15 12.29
N THR A 223 18.54 -22.37 13.18
CA THR A 223 17.52 -22.83 14.14
C THR A 223 16.10 -22.36 13.78
N GLY A 224 15.91 -21.73 12.62
CA GLY A 224 14.62 -21.20 12.17
C GLY A 224 14.70 -19.74 11.74
N TRP A 225 13.66 -18.97 12.01
CA TRP A 225 13.55 -17.57 11.57
C TRP A 225 13.61 -16.60 12.75
N ASN A 226 14.43 -15.56 12.61
CA ASN A 226 14.37 -14.39 13.48
C ASN A 226 13.39 -13.37 12.89
N LEU A 227 12.45 -12.94 13.72
CA LEU A 227 11.47 -11.90 13.39
C LEU A 227 11.89 -10.58 14.04
N TYR A 228 11.96 -9.52 13.24
CA TYR A 228 12.22 -8.16 13.64
C TYR A 228 11.01 -7.29 13.28
N VAL A 229 10.69 -6.29 14.10
CA VAL A 229 9.52 -5.42 13.87
C VAL A 229 9.83 -3.95 14.04
N CYS A 230 8.98 -3.10 13.46
CA CYS A 230 8.97 -1.65 13.65
C CYS A 230 10.20 -0.91 13.09
N GLY A 231 10.91 -1.49 12.12
CA GLY A 231 11.94 -0.78 11.36
C GLY A 231 11.35 0.20 10.35
N ASN A 232 12.16 1.14 9.89
CA ASN A 232 11.71 2.16 8.95
C ASN A 232 12.85 2.71 8.09
N GLY A 233 12.71 2.62 6.76
CA GLY A 233 13.41 3.49 5.82
C GLY A 233 12.61 4.77 5.50
N GLY A 234 13.24 5.94 5.53
CA GLY A 234 12.61 7.22 5.20
C GLY A 234 13.34 8.42 5.81
N MET A 235 12.61 9.51 6.07
CA MET A 235 13.16 10.76 6.62
C MET A 235 13.89 10.57 7.96
N LYS A 236 13.35 9.70 8.82
CA LYS A 236 13.97 9.27 10.09
C LYS A 236 14.18 7.75 10.01
N PRO A 237 15.32 7.28 9.51
CA PRO A 237 15.60 5.86 9.44
C PRO A 237 15.72 5.27 10.85
N ARG A 238 15.24 4.04 11.01
CA ARG A 238 15.24 3.30 12.28
C ARG A 238 15.41 1.82 12.00
N HIS A 239 16.30 1.15 12.73
CA HIS A 239 16.38 -0.31 12.69
C HIS A 239 15.21 -0.95 13.44
N ALA A 240 14.74 -2.08 12.93
CA ALA A 240 13.74 -2.92 13.56
C ALA A 240 14.32 -3.59 14.81
N ASP A 241 13.48 -3.85 15.80
CA ASP A 241 13.89 -4.55 17.03
C ASP A 241 13.65 -6.05 16.90
N LEU A 242 14.53 -6.84 17.50
CA LEU A 242 14.38 -8.29 17.55
C LEU A 242 13.14 -8.69 18.37
N PHE A 243 12.15 -9.24 17.69
CA PHE A 243 10.87 -9.60 18.26
C PHE A 243 10.87 -11.02 18.83
N ALA A 244 11.30 -11.98 18.03
CA ALA A 244 11.41 -13.39 18.42
C ALA A 244 12.46 -14.11 17.56
N THR A 245 13.00 -15.21 18.06
CA THR A 245 14.08 -15.98 17.44
C THR A 245 13.69 -17.44 17.25
N SER A 246 14.40 -18.14 16.35
CA SER A 246 14.24 -19.59 16.13
C SER A 246 12.80 -20.03 15.88
N LEU A 247 12.05 -19.20 15.14
CA LEU A 247 10.65 -19.49 14.83
C LEU A 247 10.56 -20.51 13.69
N ASP A 248 9.65 -21.47 13.81
CA ASP A 248 9.14 -22.19 12.66
C ASP A 248 8.25 -21.27 11.80
N LYS A 249 7.97 -21.68 10.57
CA LYS A 249 7.20 -20.87 9.61
C LYS A 249 5.77 -20.59 10.07
N GLU A 250 5.12 -21.55 10.71
CA GLU A 250 3.73 -21.40 11.14
C GLU A 250 3.64 -20.36 12.28
N THR A 251 4.48 -20.49 13.30
CA THR A 251 4.55 -19.53 14.40
C THR A 251 4.95 -18.13 13.92
N LEU A 252 5.89 -18.05 12.98
CA LEU A 252 6.30 -16.79 12.33
C LEU A 252 5.10 -16.08 11.69
N ILE A 253 4.31 -16.79 10.87
CA ILE A 253 3.14 -16.22 10.19
C ILE A 253 2.09 -15.78 11.20
N LYS A 254 1.80 -16.58 12.24
CA LYS A 254 0.86 -16.19 13.31
C LYS A 254 1.28 -14.89 14.00
N TYR A 255 2.56 -14.73 14.31
CA TYR A 255 3.06 -13.51 14.94
C TYR A 255 2.94 -12.30 14.02
N ILE A 256 3.18 -12.47 12.71
CA ILE A 256 3.01 -11.40 11.73
C ILE A 256 1.52 -11.02 11.60
N ASP A 257 0.61 -11.99 11.50
CA ASP A 257 -0.84 -11.76 11.43
C ASP A 257 -1.31 -10.93 12.63
N ARG A 258 -0.95 -11.37 13.84
CA ARG A 258 -1.29 -10.70 15.10
C ARG A 258 -0.69 -9.30 15.17
N PHE A 259 0.58 -9.14 14.83
CA PHE A 259 1.26 -7.84 14.81
C PHE A 259 0.56 -6.86 13.86
N LEU A 260 0.29 -7.28 12.63
CA LEU A 260 -0.34 -6.45 11.61
C LEU A 260 -1.77 -6.07 12.00
N SER A 261 -2.58 -7.04 12.44
CA SER A 261 -3.93 -6.78 12.93
C SER A 261 -3.93 -5.84 14.15
N PHE A 262 -2.99 -6.02 15.08
CA PHE A 262 -2.91 -5.18 16.27
C PHE A 262 -2.45 -3.74 15.93
N TYR A 263 -1.49 -3.59 15.02
CA TYR A 263 -1.08 -2.30 14.47
C TYR A 263 -2.24 -1.58 13.80
N VAL A 264 -2.95 -2.25 12.88
CA VAL A 264 -4.14 -1.70 12.22
C VAL A 264 -5.20 -1.28 13.23
N ARG A 265 -5.36 -2.02 14.33
CA ARG A 265 -6.35 -1.73 15.36
C ARG A 265 -6.03 -0.55 16.27
N THR A 266 -4.75 -0.24 16.48
CA THR A 266 -4.36 0.63 17.60
C THR A 266 -3.56 1.86 17.19
N ALA A 267 -3.00 1.85 15.98
CA ALA A 267 -2.21 2.96 15.48
C ALA A 267 -3.05 4.14 15.02
N ASP A 268 -2.45 5.32 15.11
CA ASP A 268 -3.03 6.57 14.68
C ASP A 268 -2.98 6.74 13.16
N ARG A 269 -3.83 7.62 12.64
CA ARG A 269 -3.90 7.95 11.22
C ARG A 269 -2.51 8.37 10.71
N LEU A 270 -2.06 7.76 9.61
CA LEU A 270 -0.74 8.00 9.02
C LEU A 270 0.46 7.72 9.95
N GLN A 271 0.26 6.96 11.04
CA GLN A 271 1.34 6.60 11.95
C GLN A 271 2.11 5.38 11.41
N ARG A 272 3.44 5.46 11.35
CA ARG A 272 4.31 4.31 11.02
C ARG A 272 4.38 3.32 12.18
N THR A 273 4.65 2.05 11.88
CA THR A 273 4.86 0.99 12.89
C THR A 273 5.93 1.39 13.92
N SER A 274 7.02 2.02 13.48
CA SER A 274 8.07 2.55 14.36
C SER A 274 7.56 3.54 15.40
N VAL A 275 6.86 4.59 14.94
CA VAL A 275 6.31 5.65 15.80
C VAL A 275 5.17 5.11 16.67
N TRP A 276 4.41 4.15 16.16
CA TRP A 276 3.36 3.47 16.90
C TRP A 276 3.92 2.70 18.10
N MET A 277 4.98 1.92 17.90
CA MET A 277 5.63 1.18 18.99
C MET A 277 6.35 2.11 19.97
N GLU A 278 7.02 3.16 19.49
CA GLU A 278 7.68 4.16 20.36
C GLU A 278 6.70 4.90 21.28
N ASN A 279 5.47 5.15 20.83
CA ASN A 279 4.43 5.80 21.61
C ASN A 279 3.64 4.81 22.51
N MET A 280 3.94 3.52 22.44
CA MET A 280 3.27 2.49 23.22
C MET A 280 3.92 2.36 24.60
N GLU A 281 3.13 2.48 25.67
CA GLU A 281 3.63 2.26 27.01
C GLU A 281 4.13 0.82 27.17
N GLY A 282 5.37 0.64 27.64
CA GLY A 282 6.06 -0.65 27.68
C GLY A 282 6.65 -1.10 26.34
N GLY A 283 6.46 -0.34 25.25
CA GLY A 283 7.13 -0.52 23.97
C GLY A 283 7.10 -1.95 23.43
N LEU A 284 8.29 -2.46 23.06
CA LEU A 284 8.46 -3.79 22.50
C LEU A 284 8.02 -4.91 23.46
N ASP A 285 8.29 -4.76 24.76
CA ASP A 285 7.97 -5.80 25.76
C ASP A 285 6.46 -5.94 25.92
N TYR A 286 5.73 -4.81 25.96
CA TYR A 286 4.28 -4.84 25.95
C TYR A 286 3.75 -5.48 24.65
N LEU A 287 4.29 -5.10 23.50
CA LEU A 287 3.90 -5.70 22.22
C LEU A 287 4.12 -7.22 22.19
N LYS A 288 5.26 -7.72 22.70
CA LYS A 288 5.51 -9.17 22.88
C LYS A 288 4.46 -9.79 23.80
N SER A 289 4.13 -9.14 24.91
CA SER A 289 3.12 -9.66 25.85
C SER A 289 1.73 -9.82 25.20
N VAL A 290 1.36 -8.94 24.25
CA VAL A 290 0.08 -9.00 23.54
C VAL A 290 0.10 -10.04 22.43
N VAL A 291 1.13 -10.04 21.59
CA VAL A 291 1.19 -10.86 20.36
C VAL A 291 1.65 -12.30 20.62
N ILE A 292 2.56 -12.49 21.59
CA ILE A 292 3.15 -13.80 21.91
C ILE A 292 2.43 -14.44 23.09
N ALA A 293 2.36 -13.71 24.21
CA ALA A 293 1.80 -14.25 25.47
C ALA A 293 0.29 -14.06 25.62
N ASP A 294 -0.38 -13.52 24.60
CA ASP A 294 -1.82 -13.27 24.56
C ASP A 294 -2.38 -12.58 25.82
N LYS A 295 -1.64 -11.61 26.36
CA LYS A 295 -1.98 -10.91 27.62
C LYS A 295 -3.40 -10.30 27.63
N LEU A 296 -3.95 -10.00 26.46
CA LEU A 296 -5.28 -9.40 26.29
C LEU A 296 -6.36 -10.40 25.86
N GLY A 297 -6.02 -11.67 25.59
CA GLY A 297 -6.97 -12.66 25.05
C GLY A 297 -7.51 -12.27 23.67
N LEU A 298 -6.66 -11.70 22.81
CA LEU A 298 -7.05 -11.15 21.51
C LEU A 298 -6.46 -11.91 20.32
N CYS A 299 -5.51 -12.84 20.54
CA CYS A 299 -4.78 -13.49 19.44
C CYS A 299 -5.70 -14.14 18.40
N GLU A 300 -6.68 -14.93 18.83
CA GLU A 300 -7.65 -15.57 17.93
C GLU A 300 -8.40 -14.54 17.08
N GLN A 301 -8.97 -13.50 17.71
CA GLN A 301 -9.68 -12.42 16.99
C GLN A 301 -8.77 -11.63 16.03
N LEU A 302 -7.47 -11.53 16.32
CA LEU A 302 -6.51 -10.85 15.45
C LEU A 302 -6.21 -11.70 14.20
N GLU A 303 -6.09 -13.01 14.38
CA GLU A 303 -5.92 -13.98 13.30
C GLU A 303 -7.17 -14.07 12.43
N GLU A 304 -8.36 -14.16 13.02
CA GLU A 304 -9.64 -14.16 12.29
C GLU A 304 -9.81 -12.92 11.41
N GLN A 305 -9.45 -11.73 11.92
CA GLN A 305 -9.48 -10.51 11.11
C GLN A 305 -8.51 -10.59 9.94
N MET A 306 -7.30 -11.10 10.15
CA MET A 306 -6.34 -11.24 9.05
C MET A 306 -6.86 -12.25 8.02
N GLN A 307 -7.46 -13.34 8.47
CA GLN A 307 -8.08 -14.33 7.59
C GLN A 307 -9.25 -13.74 6.78
N HIS A 308 -10.06 -12.86 7.37
CA HIS A 308 -11.07 -12.10 6.64
C HIS A 308 -10.46 -11.24 5.53
N VAL A 309 -9.37 -10.51 5.82
CA VAL A 309 -8.65 -9.69 4.81
C VAL A 309 -8.10 -10.57 3.68
N ILE A 310 -7.54 -11.74 4.00
CA ILE A 310 -7.03 -12.70 3.01
C ILE A 310 -8.17 -13.20 2.12
N ASN A 311 -9.28 -13.64 2.72
CA ASN A 311 -10.41 -14.23 2.02
C ASN A 311 -11.18 -13.23 1.15
N SER A 312 -11.14 -11.94 1.51
CA SER A 312 -11.85 -10.87 0.80
C SER A 312 -11.00 -10.18 -0.28
N TYR A 313 -9.76 -10.61 -0.48
CA TYR A 313 -8.88 -9.99 -1.47
C TYR A 313 -9.49 -10.04 -2.88
N GLN A 314 -9.38 -8.91 -3.57
CA GLN A 314 -9.64 -8.78 -4.99
C GLN A 314 -8.61 -7.82 -5.61
N CYS A 315 -8.23 -8.08 -6.85
CA CYS A 315 -7.34 -7.18 -7.59
C CYS A 315 -8.12 -5.93 -8.00
N GLU A 316 -7.82 -4.79 -7.38
CA GLU A 316 -8.55 -3.52 -7.60
C GLU A 316 -8.56 -3.10 -9.08
N TRP A 317 -7.48 -3.35 -9.83
CA TRP A 317 -7.45 -3.11 -11.27
C TRP A 317 -8.43 -4.01 -12.02
N LYS A 318 -8.41 -5.32 -11.74
CA LYS A 318 -9.31 -6.30 -12.37
C LYS A 318 -10.78 -5.98 -12.10
N THR A 319 -11.13 -5.76 -10.83
CA THR A 319 -12.48 -5.35 -10.43
C THR A 319 -12.93 -4.07 -11.15
N THR A 320 -12.02 -3.12 -11.35
CA THR A 320 -12.33 -1.86 -12.04
C THR A 320 -12.61 -2.05 -13.53
N ILE A 321 -11.79 -2.84 -14.23
CA ILE A 321 -11.95 -3.05 -15.68
C ILE A 321 -13.17 -3.90 -16.04
N GLU A 322 -13.63 -4.74 -15.11
CA GLU A 322 -14.82 -5.60 -15.28
C GLU A 322 -16.14 -4.84 -15.05
N ASP A 323 -16.10 -3.62 -14.50
CA ASP A 323 -17.28 -2.77 -14.28
C ASP A 323 -17.21 -1.48 -15.11
N ALA A 324 -17.96 -1.46 -16.22
CA ALA A 324 -18.05 -0.32 -17.12
C ALA A 324 -18.53 0.98 -16.43
N SER A 325 -19.28 0.89 -15.32
CA SER A 325 -19.70 2.08 -14.57
C SER A 325 -18.52 2.76 -13.86
N LYS A 326 -17.49 1.98 -13.47
CA LYS A 326 -16.28 2.50 -12.80
C LYS A 326 -15.29 3.10 -13.79
N LEU A 327 -15.24 2.57 -15.02
CA LEU A 327 -14.40 3.11 -16.09
C LEU A 327 -14.70 4.58 -16.41
N LYS A 328 -15.94 5.03 -16.18
CA LYS A 328 -16.34 6.43 -16.37
C LYS A 328 -15.46 7.44 -15.61
N ARG A 329 -14.86 7.02 -14.50
CA ARG A 329 -13.96 7.86 -13.68
C ARG A 329 -12.64 8.19 -14.38
N PHE A 330 -12.23 7.38 -15.34
CA PHE A 330 -10.92 7.47 -15.96
C PHE A 330 -10.90 8.30 -17.25
N HIS A 331 -12.03 8.87 -17.67
CA HIS A 331 -12.05 9.83 -18.78
C HIS A 331 -11.54 11.19 -18.34
N HIS A 332 -10.74 11.83 -19.20
CA HIS A 332 -10.16 13.15 -18.93
C HIS A 332 -11.22 14.26 -18.94
N PHE A 333 -12.11 14.26 -19.95
CA PHE A 333 -13.29 15.12 -19.98
C PHE A 333 -14.57 14.29 -20.06
N VAL A 334 -15.61 14.72 -19.35
CA VAL A 334 -16.92 14.04 -19.37
C VAL A 334 -17.58 14.14 -20.76
N ASN A 335 -17.21 15.14 -21.57
CA ASN A 335 -17.85 15.49 -22.84
C ASN A 335 -16.86 15.63 -24.02
N SER A 336 -15.62 15.14 -23.92
CA SER A 336 -14.61 15.31 -24.98
C SER A 336 -13.54 14.22 -24.93
N ASP A 337 -13.10 13.77 -26.10
CA ASP A 337 -11.95 12.87 -26.27
C ASP A 337 -10.62 13.63 -26.44
N GLN A 338 -10.63 14.96 -26.27
CA GLN A 338 -9.43 15.78 -26.37
C GLN A 338 -8.40 15.40 -25.30
N LEU A 339 -7.13 15.39 -25.71
CA LEU A 339 -6.00 15.15 -24.83
C LEU A 339 -5.69 16.41 -24.01
N ASP A 340 -5.02 16.23 -22.87
CA ASP A 340 -4.53 17.36 -22.08
C ASP A 340 -3.28 17.95 -22.76
N ASP A 341 -3.46 19.05 -23.48
CA ASP A 341 -2.37 19.75 -24.17
C ASP A 341 -1.33 20.34 -23.19
N ASN A 342 -1.60 20.33 -21.88
CA ASN A 342 -0.64 20.79 -20.86
C ASN A 342 0.42 19.74 -20.48
N ILE A 343 0.26 18.48 -20.91
CA ILE A 343 1.20 17.40 -20.60
C ILE A 343 2.29 17.36 -21.67
N VAL A 344 3.37 18.09 -21.41
CA VAL A 344 4.54 18.16 -22.29
C VAL A 344 5.68 17.31 -21.73
N PHE A 345 6.21 16.41 -22.56
CA PHE A 345 7.38 15.58 -22.24
C PHE A 345 8.60 16.03 -23.04
N VAL A 346 9.78 15.89 -22.43
CA VAL A 346 11.09 16.04 -23.09
C VAL A 346 11.93 14.80 -22.87
N GLU A 347 12.86 14.53 -23.77
CA GLU A 347 13.78 13.41 -23.63
C GLU A 347 15.02 13.82 -22.80
N GLU A 348 15.35 13.01 -21.80
CA GLU A 348 16.54 13.17 -20.98
C GLU A 348 17.09 11.80 -20.58
N ARG A 349 18.39 11.57 -20.81
CA ARG A 349 19.06 10.27 -20.56
C ARG A 349 18.37 9.09 -21.28
N GLY A 350 17.86 9.31 -22.49
CA GLY A 350 17.21 8.28 -23.30
C GLY A 350 15.84 7.84 -22.81
N GLN A 351 15.20 8.62 -21.93
CA GLN A 351 13.81 8.40 -21.50
C GLN A 351 13.04 9.71 -21.46
N LEU A 352 11.71 9.62 -21.51
CA LEU A 352 10.85 10.80 -21.37
C LEU A 352 10.74 11.25 -19.91
N ARG A 353 10.68 12.56 -19.70
CA ARG A 353 10.31 13.16 -18.41
C ARG A 353 9.38 14.34 -18.63
N PRO A 354 8.60 14.74 -17.62
CA PRO A 354 7.81 15.96 -17.72
C PRO A 354 8.72 17.17 -17.96
N ALA A 355 8.35 18.02 -18.92
CA ALA A 355 9.01 19.29 -19.17
C ALA A 355 8.93 20.18 -17.93
N ASP A 356 10.02 20.90 -17.64
CA ASP A 356 10.05 21.89 -16.57
C ASP A 356 9.33 23.19 -16.97
N LYS A 357 9.32 24.18 -16.07
CA LYS A 357 8.59 25.43 -16.30
C LYS A 357 9.14 26.25 -17.45
N ASP A 358 10.44 26.19 -17.72
CA ASP A 358 11.09 27.02 -18.72
C ASP A 358 11.06 26.33 -20.09
N GLU A 359 11.24 25.01 -20.12
CA GLU A 359 11.02 24.17 -21.30
C GLU A 359 9.59 24.31 -21.85
N ARG A 360 8.57 24.28 -20.97
CA ARG A 360 7.16 24.48 -21.36
C ARG A 360 6.92 25.84 -21.99
N LYS A 361 7.48 26.92 -21.42
CA LYS A 361 7.34 28.26 -22.00
C LYS A 361 7.95 28.32 -23.40
N HIS A 362 9.13 27.73 -23.56
CA HIS A 362 9.83 27.75 -24.84
C HIS A 362 9.07 26.96 -25.92
N ILE A 363 8.52 25.79 -25.57
CA ILE A 363 7.71 24.97 -26.48
C ILE A 363 6.42 25.70 -26.88
N ASN A 364 5.70 26.28 -25.93
CA ASN A 364 4.46 27.02 -26.21
C ASN A 364 4.71 28.28 -27.07
N LEU A 365 5.90 28.89 -26.97
CA LEU A 365 6.32 30.02 -27.82
C LEU A 365 6.62 29.59 -29.26
N LEU A 366 7.12 28.37 -29.46
CA LEU A 366 7.39 27.81 -30.79
C LEU A 366 6.11 27.35 -31.50
N GLU A 367 5.07 26.94 -30.75
CA GLU A 367 3.77 26.55 -31.31
C GLU A 367 2.85 27.74 -31.66
N THR A 368 3.16 28.94 -31.14
CA THR A 368 2.40 30.18 -31.43
C THR A 368 3.01 31.04 -32.54
N LEU A 369 4.16 30.65 -33.09
CA LEU A 369 4.80 31.22 -34.28
C LEU A 369 4.52 30.36 -35.50
#